data_AF-A0A7J4IBN0-F1
#
_entry.id   AF-A0A7J4IBN0-F1
#
_cell.length_a   1.000
_cell.length_b   1.000
_cell.length_c   1.000
_cell.angle_alpha   90.00
_cell.angle_beta   90.00
_cell.angle_gamma   90.00
#
_symmetry.space_group_name_H-M   'P 1'
#
loop_
_entity.id
_entity.type
_entity.pdbx_description
1 polymer ?
#
loop_
_entity_poly.entity_id
_entity_poly.type
_entity_poly.pdbx_seq_one_letter_code
_entity_poly.pdbx_strand_id
1 'polypeptide(L)'
;EKSINSAPPDEESLESILEKTDSIDSIYYEIDATINMTTYGTQTAKIQIWQKPPYVKELISGLNSGASTTIVVIHRPDGNYTYDAAQGKYVLTPEVTSFSSWLQYFDSETLKGLLNNQSIANLETITIDGKKATLFDYSLSIEGMNITVQMWIWNAYGVPLKAYVDMDMKEMAMTIDFVFDNYSFSDIPDSTFSVS
;
A
#
# COMPACT_ATOMS: atom_id res chain seq x y z
N GLU A 1 -8.60 -2.60 22.08
CA GLU A 1 -9.52 -3.05 21.00
C GLU A 1 -10.24 -1.83 20.45
N LYS A 2 -10.12 -1.59 19.13
CA LYS A 2 -10.81 -0.47 18.45
C LYS A 2 -12.18 -0.95 17.96
N SER A 3 -13.22 -0.15 18.18
CA SER A 3 -14.61 -0.46 17.79
C SER A 3 -14.80 -0.26 16.28
N ILE A 4 -15.27 -1.30 15.59
CA ILE A 4 -15.70 -1.28 14.18
C ILE A 4 -17.22 -1.38 14.18
N ASN A 5 -17.91 -0.39 13.61
CA ASN A 5 -19.35 -0.44 13.36
C ASN A 5 -19.57 -0.57 11.84
N SER A 6 -20.30 -1.58 11.39
CA SER A 6 -20.67 -1.77 9.99
C SER A 6 -22.11 -1.39 9.70
N ALA A 7 -22.34 -0.88 8.49
CA ALA A 7 -23.62 -0.51 7.91
C ALA A 7 -23.65 -0.91 6.42
N PRO A 8 -24.84 -1.01 5.80
CA PRO A 8 -24.93 -1.15 4.35
C PRO A 8 -24.09 -0.07 3.64
N PRO A 9 -23.57 -0.33 2.43
CA PRO A 9 -22.82 0.67 1.69
C PRO A 9 -23.64 1.94 1.50
N ASP A 10 -22.97 3.10 1.62
CA ASP A 10 -23.56 4.40 1.35
C ASP A 10 -24.15 4.50 -0.07
N GLU A 11 -24.90 5.57 -0.35
CA GLU A 11 -25.36 5.89 -1.71
C GLU A 11 -24.20 6.12 -2.71
N GLU A 12 -22.99 6.39 -2.20
CA GLU A 12 -21.79 6.58 -3.02
C GLU A 12 -21.17 5.24 -3.45
N SER A 13 -20.93 5.05 -4.75
CA SER A 13 -20.35 3.82 -5.28
C SER A 13 -18.85 3.74 -5.00
N LEU A 14 -18.31 2.51 -4.88
CA LEU A 14 -16.86 2.30 -4.73
C LEU A 14 -16.05 2.93 -5.88
N GLU A 15 -16.57 2.86 -7.11
CA GLU A 15 -15.95 3.51 -8.28
C GLU A 15 -15.79 5.03 -8.06
N SER A 16 -16.87 5.71 -7.67
CA SER A 16 -16.84 7.16 -7.42
C SER A 16 -15.96 7.55 -6.22
N ILE A 17 -15.82 6.66 -5.23
CA ILE A 17 -14.86 6.84 -4.14
C ILE A 17 -13.43 6.78 -4.66
N LEU A 18 -13.10 5.78 -5.50
CA LEU A 18 -11.77 5.59 -6.06
C LEU A 18 -11.36 6.72 -7.03
N GLU A 19 -12.30 7.27 -7.80
CA GLU A 19 -12.07 8.41 -8.70
C GLU A 19 -11.56 9.66 -7.96
N LYS A 20 -11.84 9.82 -6.65
CA LYS A 20 -11.35 10.97 -5.87
C LYS A 20 -9.82 11.03 -5.83
N THR A 21 -9.15 9.89 -5.94
CA THR A 21 -7.69 9.83 -6.00
C THR A 21 -7.11 10.54 -7.22
N ASP A 22 -7.86 10.64 -8.32
CA ASP A 22 -7.41 11.27 -9.57
C ASP A 22 -7.21 12.79 -9.40
N SER A 23 -7.74 13.37 -8.32
CA SER A 23 -7.57 14.78 -7.97
C SER A 23 -6.37 15.06 -7.03
N ILE A 24 -5.63 14.02 -6.64
CA ILE A 24 -4.52 14.14 -5.69
C ILE A 24 -3.20 14.32 -6.46
N ASP A 25 -2.69 15.55 -6.48
CA ASP A 25 -1.43 15.88 -7.15
C ASP A 25 -0.19 15.37 -6.39
N SER A 26 -0.30 15.26 -5.07
CA SER A 26 0.81 14.85 -4.20
C SER A 26 0.25 14.22 -2.93
N ILE A 27 0.87 13.14 -2.48
CA ILE A 27 0.49 12.42 -1.28
C ILE A 27 1.71 11.91 -0.52
N TYR A 28 1.71 12.15 0.78
CA TYR A 28 2.58 11.49 1.75
C TYR A 28 1.73 10.62 2.64
N TYR A 29 2.23 9.44 2.99
CA TYR A 29 1.62 8.57 3.99
C TYR A 29 2.65 7.60 4.56
N GLU A 30 2.28 7.01 5.70
CA GLU A 30 3.04 5.97 6.37
C GLU A 30 2.24 4.66 6.33
N ILE A 31 2.96 3.55 6.41
CA ILE A 31 2.40 2.21 6.45
C ILE A 31 3.12 1.42 7.54
N ASP A 32 2.35 0.90 8.48
CA ASP A 32 2.80 -0.17 9.37
C ASP A 32 2.35 -1.50 8.78
N ALA A 33 3.31 -2.36 8.44
CA ALA A 33 3.09 -3.69 7.89
C ALA A 33 3.45 -4.75 8.93
N THR A 34 2.53 -5.68 9.18
CA THR A 34 2.77 -6.90 9.98
C THR A 34 2.63 -8.11 9.09
N ILE A 35 3.71 -8.84 8.87
CA ILE A 35 3.76 -10.00 7.99
C ILE A 35 3.88 -11.25 8.86
N ASN A 36 2.89 -12.14 8.77
CA ASN A 36 2.92 -13.42 9.49
C ASN A 36 3.16 -14.55 8.50
N MET A 37 4.21 -15.32 8.74
CA MET A 37 4.52 -16.52 7.98
C MET A 37 4.54 -17.72 8.92
N THR A 38 3.84 -18.80 8.55
CA THR A 38 3.76 -20.01 9.39
C THR A 38 5.15 -20.56 9.76
N THR A 39 6.14 -20.44 8.87
CA THR A 39 7.48 -21.02 9.03
C THR A 39 8.51 -20.05 9.64
N TYR A 40 8.35 -18.74 9.42
CA TYR A 40 9.36 -17.72 9.77
C TYR A 40 8.92 -16.78 10.90
N GLY A 41 7.70 -16.95 11.41
CA GLY A 41 7.13 -16.10 12.44
C GLY A 41 6.65 -14.75 11.91
N THR A 42 6.51 -13.79 12.83
CA THR A 42 6.01 -12.43 12.54
C THR A 42 7.17 -11.48 12.27
N GLN A 43 7.07 -10.73 11.17
CA GLN A 43 7.96 -9.63 10.81
C GLN A 43 7.16 -8.33 10.79
N THR A 44 7.84 -7.21 11.07
CA THR A 44 7.23 -5.88 11.00
C THR A 44 8.11 -4.95 10.16
N ALA A 45 7.44 -4.08 9.41
CA ALA A 45 8.08 -3.03 8.65
C ALA A 45 7.29 -1.74 8.79
N LYS A 46 8.02 -0.63 8.87
CA LYS A 46 7.47 0.72 8.75
C LYS A 46 7.91 1.30 7.42
N ILE A 47 6.97 1.87 6.69
CA ILE A 47 7.18 2.33 5.32
C ILE A 47 6.67 3.76 5.22
N GLN A 48 7.46 4.64 4.63
CA GLN A 48 7.07 6.01 4.37
C GLN A 48 7.07 6.22 2.86
N ILE A 49 5.97 6.72 2.32
CA ILE A 49 5.80 6.93 0.89
C ILE A 49 5.58 8.41 0.63
N TRP A 50 6.34 8.96 -0.32
CA TRP A 50 6.09 10.27 -0.94
C TRP A 50 5.79 10.02 -2.41
N GLN A 51 4.65 10.46 -2.89
CA GLN A 51 4.22 10.28 -4.28
C GLN A 51 3.78 11.62 -4.85
N LYS A 52 4.42 11.99 -5.96
CA LYS A 52 4.10 13.16 -6.78
C LYS A 52 4.34 12.75 -8.23
N PRO A 53 3.32 12.31 -8.97
CA PRO A 53 3.49 11.73 -10.30
C PRO A 53 4.39 12.59 -11.20
N PRO A 54 5.39 11.99 -11.90
CA PRO A 54 5.67 10.56 -12.02
C PRO A 54 6.68 10.03 -10.99
N TYR A 55 6.95 10.75 -9.91
CA TYR A 55 7.96 10.43 -8.91
C TYR A 55 7.36 9.73 -7.68
N VAL A 56 8.08 8.73 -7.20
CA VAL A 56 7.79 8.08 -5.91
C VAL A 56 9.09 7.95 -5.13
N LYS A 57 9.04 8.19 -3.82
CA LYS A 57 10.10 7.84 -2.90
C LYS A 57 9.52 6.97 -1.82
N GLU A 58 10.24 5.92 -1.48
CA GLU A 58 9.91 5.05 -0.37
C GLU A 58 11.11 4.92 0.58
N LEU A 59 10.80 4.93 1.87
CA LEU A 59 11.73 4.59 2.93
C LEU A 59 11.13 3.40 3.69
N ILE A 60 11.80 2.26 3.62
CA ILE A 60 11.38 1.03 4.27
C ILE A 60 12.34 0.77 5.43
N SER A 61 11.82 0.72 6.65
CA SER A 61 12.55 0.31 7.84
C SER A 61 11.95 -0.98 8.37
N GLY A 62 12.71 -2.06 8.29
CA GLY A 62 12.28 -3.39 8.74
C GLY A 62 13.10 -3.91 9.92
N LEU A 63 12.51 -4.82 10.68
CA LEU A 63 13.19 -5.63 11.68
C LEU A 63 13.22 -7.08 11.21
N ASN A 64 14.38 -7.54 10.73
CA ASN A 64 14.59 -8.93 10.34
C ASN A 64 15.52 -9.60 11.35
N SER A 65 15.00 -10.54 12.12
CA SER A 65 15.78 -11.34 13.08
C SER A 65 16.63 -10.49 14.05
N GLY A 66 16.10 -9.34 14.47
CA GLY A 66 16.77 -8.42 15.41
C GLY A 66 17.74 -7.42 14.76
N ALA A 67 17.99 -7.50 13.45
CA ALA A 67 18.72 -6.48 12.71
C ALA A 67 17.75 -5.48 12.07
N SER A 68 17.99 -4.18 12.29
CA SER A 68 17.28 -3.11 11.59
C SER A 68 17.93 -2.91 10.22
N THR A 69 17.12 -2.96 9.17
CA THR A 69 17.54 -2.58 7.81
C THR A 69 16.69 -1.43 7.31
N THR A 70 17.33 -0.38 6.81
CA THR A 70 16.67 0.74 6.14
C THR A 70 17.03 0.73 4.66
N ILE A 71 16.01 0.73 3.82
CA ILE A 71 16.13 0.84 2.36
C ILE A 71 15.47 2.15 1.96
N VAL A 72 16.12 2.92 1.09
CA VAL A 72 15.55 4.12 0.49
C VAL A 72 15.59 3.96 -1.01
N VAL A 73 14.42 4.07 -1.65
CA VAL A 73 14.27 3.97 -3.10
C VAL A 73 13.60 5.23 -3.63
N ILE A 74 14.08 5.72 -4.77
CA ILE A 74 13.43 6.78 -5.55
C ILE A 74 13.13 6.24 -6.94
N HIS A 75 11.86 6.26 -7.31
CA HIS A 75 11.35 5.97 -8.65
C HIS A 75 11.22 7.27 -9.43
N ARG A 76 11.77 7.27 -10.63
CA ARG A 76 11.71 8.37 -11.58
C ARG A 76 11.46 7.82 -12.99
N PRO A 77 11.02 8.65 -13.95
CA PRO A 77 10.85 8.21 -15.33
C PRO A 77 12.10 7.60 -15.98
N ASP A 78 13.29 8.00 -15.54
CA ASP A 78 14.59 7.51 -16.02
C ASP A 78 15.09 6.25 -15.32
N GLY A 79 14.42 5.81 -14.23
CA GLY A 79 14.71 4.55 -13.58
C GLY A 79 14.53 4.57 -12.06
N ASN A 80 14.96 3.48 -11.44
CA ASN A 80 14.87 3.29 -9.99
C ASN A 80 16.24 3.45 -9.34
N TYR A 81 16.27 4.19 -8.24
CA TYR A 81 17.50 4.54 -7.54
C TYR A 81 17.44 4.07 -6.09
N THR A 82 18.43 3.30 -5.66
CA THR A 82 18.54 2.86 -4.26
C THR A 82 19.67 3.61 -3.56
N TYR A 83 19.46 4.03 -2.33
CA TYR A 83 20.53 4.66 -1.54
C TYR A 83 21.55 3.61 -1.09
N ASP A 84 22.81 3.75 -1.53
CA ASP A 84 23.93 2.96 -1.06
C ASP A 84 24.58 3.68 0.12
N ALA A 85 24.36 3.15 1.33
CA ALA A 85 24.92 3.71 2.55
C ALA A 85 26.46 3.62 2.62
N ALA A 86 27.09 2.64 1.95
CA ALA A 86 28.53 2.50 1.93
C ALA A 86 29.19 3.54 1.01
N GLN A 87 28.51 3.93 -0.07
CA GLN A 87 28.99 4.96 -0.99
C GLN A 87 28.45 6.36 -0.67
N GLY A 88 27.45 6.47 0.20
CA GLY A 88 26.82 7.73 0.59
C GLY A 88 26.08 8.42 -0.56
N LYS A 89 25.54 7.66 -1.52
CA LYS A 89 24.87 8.20 -2.72
C LYS A 89 23.81 7.24 -3.24
N TYR A 90 22.93 7.75 -4.09
CA TYR A 90 22.02 6.90 -4.86
C TYR A 90 22.73 6.21 -6.02
N VAL A 91 22.35 4.96 -6.27
CA VAL A 91 22.81 4.16 -7.42
C VAL A 91 21.60 3.73 -8.24
N LEU A 92 21.73 3.76 -9.57
CA LEU A 92 20.71 3.24 -10.47
C LEU A 92 20.70 1.72 -10.39
N THR A 93 19.53 1.13 -10.10
CA THR A 93 19.42 -0.31 -9.87
C THR A 93 18.36 -0.93 -10.80
N PRO A 94 18.72 -1.96 -11.59
CA PRO A 94 17.79 -2.60 -12.52
C PRO A 94 16.77 -3.52 -11.82
N GLU A 95 17.17 -4.14 -10.71
CA GLU A 95 16.29 -4.93 -9.84
C GLU A 95 16.21 -4.23 -8.49
N VAL A 96 15.01 -3.77 -8.13
CA VAL A 96 14.76 -3.21 -6.80
C VAL A 96 13.77 -4.12 -6.09
N THR A 97 14.11 -4.55 -4.88
CA THR A 97 13.16 -5.10 -3.92
C THR A 97 12.29 -3.95 -3.44
N SER A 98 11.38 -3.53 -4.30
CA SER A 98 10.55 -2.34 -4.11
C SER A 98 9.25 -2.75 -3.46
N PHE A 99 8.95 -2.15 -2.31
CA PHE A 99 7.65 -2.40 -1.68
C PHE A 99 6.52 -1.72 -2.45
N SER A 100 6.79 -0.58 -3.08
CA SER A 100 5.87 0.12 -3.99
C SER A 100 5.34 -0.77 -5.12
N SER A 101 6.11 -1.73 -5.63
CA SER A 101 5.62 -2.67 -6.64
C SER A 101 4.51 -3.59 -6.12
N TRP A 102 4.49 -3.85 -4.81
CA TRP A 102 3.37 -4.56 -4.16
C TRP A 102 2.20 -3.63 -3.87
N LEU A 103 2.48 -2.34 -3.59
CA LEU A 103 1.44 -1.35 -3.34
C LEU A 103 0.52 -1.11 -4.54
N GLN A 104 0.95 -1.43 -5.75
CA GLN A 104 0.12 -1.32 -6.95
C GLN A 104 -1.22 -2.07 -6.80
N TYR A 105 -1.25 -3.18 -6.04
CA TYR A 105 -2.49 -3.92 -5.83
C TYR A 105 -3.51 -3.18 -4.96
N PHE A 106 -3.10 -2.10 -4.30
CA PHE A 106 -3.96 -1.21 -3.52
C PHE A 106 -4.18 0.15 -4.18
N ASP A 107 -3.60 0.38 -5.37
CA ASP A 107 -3.78 1.63 -6.09
C ASP A 107 -5.18 1.71 -6.75
N SER A 108 -5.67 2.93 -6.93
CA SER A 108 -7.02 3.14 -7.43
C SER A 108 -7.18 2.69 -8.88
N GLU A 109 -6.15 2.78 -9.72
CA GLU A 109 -6.21 2.37 -11.13
C GLU A 109 -6.42 0.86 -11.24
N THR A 110 -5.65 0.07 -10.49
CA THR A 110 -5.76 -1.38 -10.41
C THR A 110 -7.11 -1.77 -9.85
N LEU A 111 -7.58 -1.11 -8.78
CA LEU A 111 -8.88 -1.40 -8.19
C LEU A 111 -10.05 -1.05 -9.13
N LYS A 112 -9.98 0.07 -9.85
CA LYS A 112 -10.91 0.42 -10.94
C LYS A 112 -10.88 -0.65 -12.05
N GLY A 113 -9.71 -1.17 -12.39
CA GLY A 113 -9.56 -2.27 -13.33
C GLY A 113 -10.20 -3.57 -12.85
N LEU A 114 -10.08 -3.89 -11.56
CA LEU A 114 -10.68 -5.08 -10.95
C LEU A 114 -12.21 -4.99 -10.87
N LEU A 115 -12.75 -3.83 -10.50
CA LEU A 115 -14.19 -3.54 -10.52
C LEU A 115 -14.86 -3.89 -11.86
N ASN A 116 -14.15 -3.66 -12.96
CA ASN A 116 -14.64 -3.92 -14.30
C ASN A 116 -14.57 -5.40 -14.73
N ASN A 117 -13.73 -6.21 -14.06
CA ASN A 117 -13.36 -7.54 -14.53
C ASN A 117 -13.67 -8.68 -13.54
N GLN A 118 -13.97 -8.36 -12.28
CA GLN A 118 -14.16 -9.33 -11.21
C GLN A 118 -15.30 -8.93 -10.29
N SER A 119 -15.92 -9.93 -9.64
CA SER A 119 -16.91 -9.67 -8.61
C SER A 119 -16.20 -9.23 -7.33
N ILE A 120 -16.51 -8.03 -6.87
CA ILE A 120 -16.19 -7.59 -5.51
C ILE A 120 -17.20 -8.19 -4.53
N ALA A 121 -16.73 -8.62 -3.37
CA ALA A 121 -17.56 -9.17 -2.29
C ALA A 121 -17.51 -8.29 -1.04
N ASN A 122 -18.45 -8.52 -0.11
CA ASN A 122 -18.49 -7.92 1.22
C ASN A 122 -18.40 -6.39 1.23
N LEU A 123 -19.10 -5.76 0.28
CA LEU A 123 -19.15 -4.31 0.16
C LEU A 123 -19.98 -3.71 1.31
N GLU A 124 -19.31 -3.05 2.24
CA GLU A 124 -19.92 -2.46 3.42
C GLU A 124 -19.31 -1.08 3.71
N THR A 125 -20.05 -0.24 4.43
CA THR A 125 -19.52 1.01 4.95
C THR A 125 -19.25 0.87 6.43
N ILE A 126 -18.04 1.22 6.85
CA ILE A 126 -17.60 1.16 8.24
C ILE A 126 -16.92 2.47 8.66
N THR A 127 -16.66 2.64 9.95
CA THR A 127 -15.86 3.76 10.47
C THR A 127 -14.61 3.23 11.17
N ILE A 128 -13.43 3.71 10.77
CA ILE A 128 -12.14 3.42 11.41
C ILE A 128 -11.54 4.74 11.90
N ASP A 129 -11.30 4.87 13.21
CA ASP A 129 -10.68 6.06 13.81
C ASP A 129 -11.34 7.39 13.39
N GLY A 130 -12.67 7.41 13.30
CA GLY A 130 -13.46 8.58 12.88
C GLY A 130 -13.47 8.84 11.37
N LYS A 131 -12.78 8.03 10.57
CA LYS A 131 -12.82 8.08 9.10
C LYS A 131 -13.83 7.07 8.58
N LYS A 132 -14.78 7.55 7.78
CA LYS A 132 -15.72 6.70 7.06
C LYS A 132 -15.01 5.97 5.93
N ALA A 133 -15.16 4.66 5.84
CA ALA A 133 -14.44 3.82 4.91
C ALA A 133 -15.35 2.76 4.28
N THR A 134 -15.11 2.45 3.03
CA THR A 134 -15.76 1.36 2.31
C THR A 134 -14.88 0.13 2.42
N LEU A 135 -15.43 -0.91 3.04
CA LEU A 135 -14.85 -2.25 3.14
C LEU A 135 -15.28 -3.07 1.93
N PHE A 136 -14.34 -3.82 1.35
CA PHE A 136 -14.65 -4.82 0.35
C PHE A 136 -13.52 -5.86 0.23
N ASP A 137 -13.85 -6.99 -0.40
CA ASP A 137 -12.92 -8.07 -0.65
C ASP A 137 -12.80 -8.37 -2.16
N TYR A 138 -11.61 -8.75 -2.60
CA TYR A 138 -11.36 -9.30 -3.93
C TYR A 138 -10.28 -10.37 -3.87
N SER A 139 -10.20 -11.19 -4.92
CA SER A 139 -9.20 -12.26 -5.01
C SER A 139 -8.43 -12.17 -6.32
N LEU A 140 -7.12 -12.35 -6.24
CA LEU A 140 -6.22 -12.43 -7.38
C LEU A 140 -5.67 -13.85 -7.50
N SER A 141 -5.47 -14.30 -8.75
CA SER A 141 -4.70 -15.51 -9.02
C SER A 141 -3.43 -15.10 -9.78
N ILE A 142 -2.30 -15.18 -9.10
CA ILE A 142 -0.99 -14.77 -9.64
C ILE A 142 -0.08 -15.99 -9.61
N GLU A 143 0.38 -16.44 -10.78
CA GLU A 143 1.32 -17.56 -10.91
C GLU A 143 0.86 -18.85 -10.20
N GLY A 144 -0.47 -19.07 -10.09
CA GLY A 144 -1.05 -20.22 -9.41
C GLY A 144 -1.16 -20.09 -7.90
N MET A 145 -0.84 -18.93 -7.33
CA MET A 145 -1.16 -18.55 -5.95
C MET A 145 -2.51 -17.84 -5.92
N ASN A 146 -3.34 -18.20 -4.94
CA ASN A 146 -4.57 -17.48 -4.66
C ASN A 146 -4.31 -16.46 -3.55
N ILE A 147 -4.59 -15.20 -3.85
CA ILE A 147 -4.41 -14.08 -2.94
C ILE A 147 -5.80 -13.52 -2.67
N THR A 148 -6.22 -13.48 -1.41
CA THR A 148 -7.43 -12.76 -1.02
C THR A 148 -7.01 -11.46 -0.36
N VAL A 149 -7.62 -10.37 -0.79
CA VAL A 149 -7.37 -9.05 -0.23
C VAL A 149 -8.68 -8.50 0.30
N GLN A 150 -8.66 -8.11 1.57
CA GLN A 150 -9.70 -7.33 2.21
C GLN A 150 -9.18 -5.90 2.39
N MET A 151 -9.94 -4.91 1.95
CA MET A 151 -9.48 -3.52 1.92
C MET A 151 -10.50 -2.56 2.50
N TRP A 152 -9.98 -1.51 3.12
CA TRP A 152 -10.77 -0.40 3.65
C TRP A 152 -10.31 0.90 2.99
N ILE A 153 -11.13 1.46 2.11
CA ILE A 153 -10.83 2.70 1.39
C ILE A 153 -11.49 3.88 2.09
N TRP A 154 -10.75 4.95 2.35
CA TRP A 154 -11.27 6.18 2.94
C TRP A 154 -12.19 6.91 1.96
N ASN A 155 -13.49 6.99 2.28
CA ASN A 155 -14.49 7.57 1.37
C ASN A 155 -14.19 9.03 0.98
N ALA A 156 -13.52 9.80 1.84
CA ALA A 156 -13.24 11.21 1.56
C ALA A 156 -12.19 11.43 0.45
N TYR A 157 -11.25 10.51 0.29
CA TYR A 157 -10.08 10.70 -0.60
C TYR A 157 -9.84 9.52 -1.57
N GLY A 158 -10.52 8.39 -1.38
CA GLY A 158 -10.32 7.19 -2.20
C GLY A 158 -9.02 6.43 -1.91
N VAL A 159 -8.32 6.74 -0.81
CA VAL A 159 -7.03 6.13 -0.42
C VAL A 159 -7.22 5.05 0.65
N PRO A 160 -6.36 4.00 0.71
CA PRO A 160 -6.51 2.93 1.69
C PRO A 160 -6.28 3.41 3.13
N LEU A 161 -7.02 2.86 4.09
CA LEU A 161 -6.78 3.03 5.53
C LEU A 161 -6.23 1.75 6.16
N LYS A 162 -6.64 0.61 5.60
CA LYS A 162 -6.20 -0.71 6.02
C LYS A 162 -6.28 -1.64 4.81
N ALA A 163 -5.39 -2.62 4.76
CA ALA A 163 -5.54 -3.79 3.91
C ALA A 163 -5.11 -5.04 4.68
N TYR A 164 -5.78 -6.16 4.41
CA TYR A 164 -5.39 -7.47 4.87
C TYR A 164 -5.22 -8.36 3.65
N VAL A 165 -4.10 -9.04 3.56
CA VAL A 165 -3.76 -9.94 2.47
C VAL A 165 -3.58 -11.34 3.05
N ASP A 166 -4.27 -12.31 2.48
CA ASP A 166 -4.11 -13.73 2.77
C ASP A 166 -3.61 -14.44 1.52
N MET A 167 -2.47 -15.13 1.65
CA MET A 167 -1.82 -15.85 0.58
C MET A 167 -1.61 -17.30 0.97
N ASP A 168 -2.17 -18.19 0.17
CA ASP A 168 -1.91 -19.62 0.25
C ASP A 168 -0.88 -20.00 -0.81
N MET A 169 0.36 -20.24 -0.37
CA MET A 169 1.40 -20.82 -1.19
C MET A 169 1.52 -22.31 -0.83
N LYS A 170 1.80 -23.18 -1.82
CA LYS A 170 1.81 -24.65 -1.67
C LYS A 170 2.50 -25.19 -0.41
N GLU A 171 3.51 -24.51 0.11
CA GLU A 171 4.29 -24.93 1.28
C GLU A 171 4.23 -23.93 2.44
N MET A 172 3.50 -22.81 2.33
CA MET A 172 3.48 -21.75 3.33
C MET A 172 2.22 -20.88 3.20
N ALA A 173 1.55 -20.65 4.31
CA ALA A 173 0.57 -19.58 4.43
C ALA A 173 1.27 -18.28 4.87
N MET A 174 0.91 -17.17 4.22
CA MET A 174 1.38 -15.85 4.58
C MET A 174 0.18 -14.92 4.71
N THR A 175 0.12 -14.17 5.81
CA THR A 175 -0.83 -13.06 5.96
C THR A 175 -0.09 -11.75 6.14
N ILE A 176 -0.64 -10.67 5.61
CA ILE A 176 -0.09 -9.33 5.77
C ILE A 176 -1.20 -8.37 6.19
N ASP A 177 -0.99 -7.73 7.33
CA ASP A 177 -1.80 -6.60 7.79
C ASP A 177 -1.07 -5.30 7.47
N PHE A 178 -1.72 -4.42 6.71
CA PHE A 178 -1.28 -3.06 6.42
C PHE A 178 -2.19 -2.06 7.12
N VAL A 179 -1.60 -1.10 7.83
CA VAL A 179 -2.30 0.06 8.38
C VAL A 179 -1.69 1.31 7.75
N PHE A 180 -2.54 2.12 7.11
CA PHE A 180 -2.11 3.34 6.42
C PHE A 180 -2.46 4.56 7.27
N ASP A 181 -1.46 5.36 7.58
CA ASP A 181 -1.58 6.49 8.49
C ASP A 181 -0.80 7.73 8.03
N ASN A 182 -0.92 8.81 8.80
CA ASN A 182 -0.20 10.07 8.60
C ASN A 182 -0.32 10.69 7.18
N TYR A 183 -1.48 10.52 6.54
CA TYR A 183 -1.79 11.13 5.25
C TYR A 183 -1.59 12.66 5.25
N SER A 184 -0.86 13.16 4.25
CA SER A 184 -0.78 14.57 3.88
C SER A 184 -0.93 14.71 2.36
N PHE A 185 -1.83 15.60 1.94
CA PHE A 185 -2.10 15.91 0.53
C PHE A 185 -1.48 17.25 0.09
N SER A 186 -0.48 17.72 0.83
CA SER A 186 0.23 18.97 0.51
C SER A 186 1.24 18.73 -0.62
N ASP A 187 1.62 19.79 -1.33
CA ASP A 187 2.70 19.71 -2.33
C ASP A 187 4.00 19.18 -1.70
N ILE A 188 4.66 18.28 -2.43
CA ILE A 188 5.94 17.69 -2.05
C ILE A 188 7.04 18.39 -2.86
N PRO A 189 8.05 18.99 -2.20
CA PRO A 189 9.15 19.63 -2.90
C PRO A 189 9.91 18.64 -3.78
N ASP A 190 10.26 19.06 -5.00
CA ASP A 190 10.97 18.21 -5.96
C ASP A 190 12.32 17.69 -5.44
N SER A 191 12.95 18.44 -4.51
CA SER A 191 14.18 18.02 -3.82
C SER A 191 14.03 16.71 -3.04
N THR A 192 12.80 16.33 -2.68
CA THR A 192 12.49 15.04 -2.04
C THR A 192 12.91 13.86 -2.91
N PHE A 193 12.83 14.01 -4.24
CA PHE A 193 13.11 12.99 -5.25
C PHE A 193 14.49 13.16 -5.91
N SER A 194 15.37 13.99 -5.31
CA SER A 194 16.73 14.15 -5.83
C SER A 194 17.59 12.93 -5.53
N VAL A 195 18.36 12.52 -6.54
CA VAL A 195 19.33 11.41 -6.47
C VAL A 195 20.78 11.88 -6.52
N SER A 196 20.98 13.20 -6.60
CA SER A 196 22.28 13.88 -6.65
C SER A 196 23.03 13.85 -5.32
#